data_AF-A0A7Z0EQY9-F1
#
_entry.id   AF-A0A7Z0EQY9-F1
#
_cell.length_a   1.000
_cell.length_b   1.000
_cell.length_c   1.000
_cell.angle_alpha   90.00
_cell.angle_beta   90.00
_cell.angle_gamma   90.00
#
_symmetry.space_group_name_H-M   'P 1'
#
loop_
_entity.id
_entity.type
_entity.pdbx_description
1 polymer ?
#
loop_
_entity_poly.entity_id
_entity_poly.type
_entity_poly.pdbx_seq_one_letter_code
_entity_poly.pdbx_strand_id
1 'polypeptide(L)'
;MSEDIPLTGEPLALDLVNTRPAGPEGRHDLLATPEQLSAWLALQTARLPGLVPDTDPTPDDLPPVHAVRRHTEETVRALMRGAAPPPCSLHALNGAQRTAPAVRALVWDGRELTFTRQRPGPLGVRLATLLAEAAVDLLTDPSVARVRECEAEDCVMLFLPAHPRRRWCSPSRCGNRARVARYYQRHKAPGNPRA
;
A
#
# COMPACT_ATOMS: atom_id res chain seq x y z
N MET A 1 10.21 -17.03 -13.05
CA MET A 1 8.89 -16.57 -12.56
C MET A 1 9.19 -15.62 -11.42
N SER A 2 9.17 -14.31 -11.69
CA SER A 2 9.53 -13.34 -10.66
C SER A 2 8.45 -13.37 -9.60
N GLU A 3 8.81 -13.73 -8.37
CA GLU A 3 7.95 -13.51 -7.21
C GLU A 3 7.52 -12.04 -7.21
N ASP A 4 6.21 -11.79 -7.22
CA ASP A 4 5.62 -10.46 -7.17
C ASP A 4 5.81 -9.87 -5.78
N ILE A 5 7.05 -9.53 -5.45
CA ILE A 5 7.42 -8.87 -4.21
C ILE A 5 6.68 -7.52 -4.16
N PRO A 6 5.85 -7.26 -3.12
CA PRO A 6 5.13 -6.02 -2.96
C PRO A 6 6.03 -4.80 -3.10
N LEU A 7 5.51 -3.73 -3.71
CA LEU A 7 6.20 -2.44 -3.72
C LEU A 7 6.16 -1.86 -2.31
N THR A 8 7.32 -1.48 -1.78
CA THR A 8 7.46 -0.84 -0.47
C THR A 8 8.31 0.42 -0.55
N GLY A 9 8.21 1.25 0.49
CA GLY A 9 9.00 2.48 0.62
C GLY A 9 8.23 3.75 0.25
N GLU A 10 6.98 3.63 -0.19
CA GLU A 10 6.04 4.76 -0.28
C GLU A 10 5.35 4.98 1.07
N PRO A 11 4.59 6.06 1.31
CA PRO A 11 3.68 6.15 2.45
C PRO A 11 2.87 4.85 2.65
N LEU A 12 2.69 4.39 3.90
CA LEU A 12 2.20 3.05 4.21
C LEU A 12 0.84 2.75 3.56
N ALA A 13 -0.02 3.76 3.47
CA ALA A 13 -1.30 3.68 2.77
C ALA A 13 -1.14 3.39 1.27
N LEU A 14 -0.12 3.93 0.60
CA LEU A 14 0.19 3.60 -0.80
C LEU A 14 0.80 2.20 -0.92
N ASP A 15 1.71 1.82 -0.02
CA ASP A 15 2.26 0.45 0.01
C ASP A 15 1.14 -0.60 0.13
N LEU A 16 0.10 -0.31 0.93
CA LEU A 16 -1.10 -1.15 1.04
C LEU A 16 -1.91 -1.19 -0.27
N VAL A 17 -2.18 -0.04 -0.89
CA VAL A 17 -2.91 0.02 -2.18
C VAL A 17 -2.15 -0.74 -3.28
N ASN A 18 -0.82 -0.66 -3.25
CA ASN A 18 0.07 -1.28 -4.22
C ASN A 18 0.22 -2.80 -4.05
N THR A 19 -0.41 -3.42 -3.06
CA THR A 19 -0.49 -4.90 -2.97
C THR A 19 -1.48 -5.49 -3.97
N ARG A 20 -2.02 -4.71 -4.91
CA ARG A 20 -2.88 -5.18 -6.00
C ARG A 20 -2.32 -4.79 -7.38
N PRO A 21 -1.16 -5.34 -7.79
CA PRO A 21 -0.57 -5.13 -9.11
C PRO A 21 -1.52 -5.51 -10.24
N ALA A 22 -1.33 -4.89 -11.40
CA ALA A 22 -1.86 -5.41 -12.66
C ALA A 22 -0.93 -6.52 -13.19
N GLY A 23 -1.53 -7.54 -13.79
CA GLY A 23 -0.86 -8.58 -14.55
C GLY A 23 -1.73 -9.02 -15.74
N PRO A 24 -1.31 -10.07 -16.48
CA PRO A 24 -1.92 -10.45 -17.76
C PRO A 24 -3.42 -10.77 -17.67
N GLU A 25 -3.86 -11.34 -16.55
CA GLU A 25 -5.25 -11.76 -16.31
C GLU A 25 -6.06 -10.74 -15.50
N GLY A 26 -5.49 -9.54 -15.28
CA GLY A 26 -6.10 -8.48 -14.48
C GLY A 26 -5.33 -8.19 -13.20
N ARG A 27 -6.02 -7.66 -12.17
CA ARG A 27 -5.36 -7.31 -10.91
C ARG A 27 -5.16 -8.55 -10.05
N HIS A 28 -3.92 -8.81 -9.66
CA HIS A 28 -3.57 -9.88 -8.72
C HIS A 28 -3.56 -9.33 -7.29
N ASP A 29 -3.99 -10.12 -6.32
CA ASP A 29 -4.00 -9.72 -4.92
C ASP A 29 -2.80 -10.36 -4.18
N LEU A 30 -1.86 -9.52 -3.74
CA LEU A 30 -0.69 -9.95 -2.97
C LEU A 30 -0.98 -10.07 -1.47
N LEU A 31 -2.25 -9.94 -1.06
CA LEU A 31 -2.75 -10.20 0.29
C LEU A 31 -3.96 -11.15 0.22
N ALA A 32 -3.96 -12.11 -0.70
CA ALA A 32 -5.08 -13.06 -0.87
C ALA A 32 -5.12 -14.12 0.23
N THR A 33 -3.98 -14.43 0.87
CA THR A 33 -3.89 -15.44 1.93
C THR A 33 -3.24 -14.87 3.21
N PRO A 34 -3.43 -15.53 4.36
CA PRO A 34 -2.81 -15.10 5.61
C PRO A 34 -1.27 -15.11 5.57
N GLU A 35 -0.67 -16.06 4.84
CA GLU A 35 0.78 -16.15 4.64
C GLU A 35 1.32 -14.95 3.85
N GLN A 36 0.58 -14.54 2.82
CA GLN A 36 0.91 -13.35 2.03
C GLN A 36 0.76 -12.06 2.85
N LEU A 37 -0.27 -11.98 3.70
CA LEU A 37 -0.39 -10.89 4.67
C LEU A 37 0.79 -10.88 5.64
N SER A 38 1.16 -12.03 6.21
CA SER A 38 2.32 -12.16 7.11
C SER A 38 3.61 -11.70 6.44
N ALA A 39 3.86 -12.15 5.20
CA ALA A 39 5.02 -11.75 4.41
C ALA A 39 5.04 -10.23 4.14
N TRP A 40 3.90 -9.62 3.81
CA TRP A 40 3.82 -8.17 3.63
C TRP A 40 4.03 -7.39 4.93
N LEU A 41 3.48 -7.87 6.06
CA LEU A 41 3.71 -7.26 7.37
C LEU A 41 5.18 -7.29 7.76
N ALA A 42 5.88 -8.39 7.48
CA ALA A 42 7.32 -8.49 7.71
C ALA A 42 8.10 -7.36 6.99
N LEU A 43 7.72 -7.05 5.74
CA LEU A 43 8.31 -5.94 4.97
C LEU A 43 8.01 -4.55 5.56
N GLN A 44 6.94 -4.41 6.35
CA GLN A 44 6.49 -3.15 6.93
C GLN A 44 6.83 -3.01 8.43
N THR A 45 7.51 -3.99 9.04
CA THR A 45 7.79 -4.06 10.48
C THR A 45 8.36 -2.76 11.07
N ALA A 46 9.30 -2.12 10.36
CA ALA A 46 9.92 -0.86 10.82
C ALA A 46 8.93 0.32 10.93
N ARG A 47 7.78 0.23 10.26
CA ARG A 47 6.76 1.28 10.16
C ARG A 47 5.48 0.93 10.91
N LEU A 48 5.37 -0.31 11.38
CA LEU A 48 4.30 -0.81 12.24
C LEU A 48 4.87 -1.24 13.60
N PRO A 49 5.57 -0.34 14.34
CA PRO A 49 6.16 -0.70 15.63
C PRO A 49 5.06 -1.13 16.61
N GLY A 50 5.27 -2.27 17.27
CA GLY A 50 4.29 -2.85 18.20
C GLY A 50 3.18 -3.66 17.54
N LEU A 51 3.26 -3.91 16.23
CA LEU A 51 2.35 -4.79 15.50
C LEU A 51 3.04 -6.00 14.88
N VAL A 52 4.20 -6.40 15.41
CA VAL A 52 4.65 -7.78 15.19
C VAL A 52 3.51 -8.66 15.71
N PRO A 53 2.83 -9.42 14.85
CA PRO A 53 1.73 -10.22 15.31
C PRO A 53 2.26 -11.19 16.37
N ASP A 54 1.74 -11.13 17.60
CA ASP A 54 2.00 -12.16 18.62
C ASP A 54 1.50 -13.54 18.16
N THR A 55 0.69 -13.55 17.10
CA THR A 55 0.04 -14.70 16.47
C THR A 55 0.02 -14.52 14.96
N ASP A 56 0.25 -15.59 14.19
CA ASP A 56 0.15 -15.54 12.73
C ASP A 56 -1.25 -15.06 12.25
N PRO A 57 -1.33 -14.31 11.15
CA PRO A 57 -2.61 -13.96 10.55
C PRO A 57 -3.45 -15.19 10.21
N THR A 58 -4.77 -15.01 10.26
CA THR A 58 -5.79 -15.99 9.90
C THR A 58 -6.64 -15.46 8.74
N PRO A 59 -7.46 -16.32 8.09
CA PRO A 59 -8.37 -15.86 7.03
C PRO A 59 -9.33 -14.74 7.47
N ASP A 60 -9.72 -14.71 8.75
CA ASP A 60 -10.62 -13.70 9.33
C ASP A 60 -9.94 -12.32 9.44
N ASP A 61 -8.62 -12.24 9.35
CA ASP A 61 -7.87 -10.98 9.44
C ASP A 61 -7.81 -10.24 8.08
N LEU A 62 -8.07 -10.93 6.97
CA LEU A 62 -7.98 -10.37 5.62
C LEU A 62 -9.08 -9.35 5.30
N PRO A 63 -10.38 -9.61 5.57
CA PRO A 63 -11.45 -8.72 5.15
C PRO A 63 -11.33 -7.28 5.70
N PRO A 64 -10.99 -7.05 6.98
CA PRO A 64 -10.78 -5.70 7.50
C PRO A 64 -9.64 -4.96 6.78
N VAL A 65 -8.52 -5.64 6.50
CA VAL A 65 -7.37 -5.07 5.79
C VAL A 65 -7.75 -4.72 4.34
N HIS A 66 -8.46 -5.61 3.66
CA HIS A 66 -8.95 -5.40 2.30
C HIS A 66 -9.94 -4.25 2.20
N ALA A 67 -10.82 -4.09 3.18
CA ALA A 67 -11.77 -2.99 3.24
C ALA A 67 -11.04 -1.64 3.30
N VAL A 68 -10.03 -1.51 4.18
CA VAL A 68 -9.21 -0.30 4.27
C VAL A 68 -8.45 -0.06 2.97
N ARG A 69 -7.80 -1.08 2.40
CA ARG A 69 -7.09 -0.98 1.13
C ARG A 69 -7.99 -0.44 0.01
N ARG A 70 -9.20 -0.99 -0.13
CA ARG A 70 -10.18 -0.56 -1.14
C ARG A 70 -10.55 0.91 -0.97
N HIS A 71 -10.93 1.32 0.24
CA HIS A 71 -11.40 2.68 0.48
C HIS A 71 -10.28 3.72 0.41
N THR A 72 -9.05 3.34 0.78
CA THR A 72 -7.86 4.16 0.52
C THR A 72 -7.63 4.34 -0.97
N GLU A 73 -7.67 3.27 -1.77
CA GLU A 73 -7.49 3.36 -3.22
C GLU A 73 -8.56 4.24 -3.87
N GLU A 74 -9.84 4.04 -3.54
CA GLU A 74 -10.96 4.85 -4.04
C GLU A 74 -10.76 6.34 -3.74
N THR A 75 -10.35 6.66 -2.52
CA THR A 75 -10.16 8.04 -2.06
C THR A 75 -8.96 8.68 -2.76
N VAL A 76 -7.80 8.02 -2.78
CA VAL A 76 -6.60 8.52 -3.47
C VAL A 76 -6.88 8.76 -4.95
N ARG A 77 -7.54 7.81 -5.62
CA ARG A 77 -7.86 7.94 -7.04
C ARG A 77 -8.88 9.05 -7.32
N ALA A 78 -9.83 9.31 -6.42
CA ALA A 78 -10.74 10.46 -6.54
C ALA A 78 -9.97 11.78 -6.46
N LEU A 79 -9.07 11.92 -5.47
CA LEU A 79 -8.23 13.10 -5.31
C LEU A 79 -7.31 13.34 -6.51
N MET A 80 -6.70 12.28 -7.05
CA MET A 80 -5.86 12.37 -8.26
C MET A 80 -6.63 12.89 -9.49
N ARG A 81 -7.95 12.66 -9.55
CA ARG A 81 -8.83 13.18 -10.61
C ARG A 81 -9.41 14.56 -10.31
N GLY A 82 -9.05 15.18 -9.19
CA GLY A 82 -9.65 16.44 -8.73
C GLY A 82 -11.14 16.30 -8.35
N ALA A 83 -11.59 15.08 -8.02
CA ALA A 83 -12.96 14.79 -7.64
C ALA A 83 -13.12 14.65 -6.13
N ALA A 84 -14.32 14.93 -5.62
CA ALA A 84 -14.66 14.66 -4.23
C ALA A 84 -14.57 13.15 -3.95
N PRO A 85 -13.93 12.71 -2.85
CA PRO A 85 -13.94 11.30 -2.44
C PRO A 85 -15.36 10.75 -2.21
N PRO A 86 -15.58 9.44 -2.45
CA PRO A 86 -16.86 8.83 -2.14
C PRO A 86 -17.16 8.90 -0.63
N PRO A 87 -18.35 9.39 -0.22
CA PRO A 87 -18.70 9.49 1.20
C PRO A 87 -18.63 8.15 1.96
N CYS A 88 -18.95 7.04 1.28
CA CYS A 88 -18.85 5.70 1.87
C CYS A 88 -17.39 5.31 2.20
N SER A 89 -16.43 5.67 1.35
CA SER A 89 -15.01 5.42 1.60
C SER A 89 -14.52 6.22 2.80
N LEU A 90 -14.91 7.50 2.90
CA LEU A 90 -14.61 8.33 4.07
C LEU A 90 -15.25 7.76 5.36
N HIS A 91 -16.51 7.34 5.29
CA HIS A 91 -17.19 6.73 6.43
C HIS A 91 -16.52 5.43 6.88
N ALA A 92 -16.10 4.58 5.94
CA ALA A 92 -15.45 3.31 6.24
C ALA A 92 -14.05 3.51 6.86
N LEU A 93 -13.25 4.43 6.34
CA LEU A 93 -11.94 4.78 6.92
C LEU A 93 -12.09 5.37 8.33
N ASN A 94 -13.06 6.25 8.54
CA ASN A 94 -13.38 6.78 9.87
C ASN A 94 -13.93 5.68 10.80
N GLY A 95 -14.71 4.75 10.27
CA GLY A 95 -15.22 3.58 10.99
C GLY A 95 -14.11 2.68 11.48
N ALA A 96 -13.18 2.31 10.60
CA ALA A 96 -12.04 1.47 10.93
C ALA A 96 -11.17 2.06 12.05
N GLN A 97 -11.00 3.38 12.11
CA GLN A 97 -10.24 4.01 13.20
C GLN A 97 -10.88 3.85 14.59
N ARG A 98 -12.20 3.65 14.65
CA ARG A 98 -12.94 3.53 15.91
C ARG A 98 -12.95 2.12 16.50
N THR A 99 -12.52 1.11 15.75
CA THR A 99 -12.73 -0.29 16.14
C THR A 99 -11.66 -0.86 17.06
N ALA A 100 -10.43 -0.33 17.04
CA ALA A 100 -9.37 -0.71 17.99
C ALA A 100 -8.56 0.52 18.45
N PRO A 101 -9.16 1.44 19.23
CA PRO A 101 -8.47 2.63 19.71
C PRO A 101 -7.24 2.26 20.57
N ALA A 102 -6.19 3.07 20.48
CA ALA A 102 -4.99 2.89 21.28
C ALA A 102 -5.29 3.21 22.75
N VAL A 103 -4.98 2.26 23.64
CA VAL A 103 -5.07 2.43 25.09
C VAL A 103 -3.66 2.44 25.68
N ARG A 104 -3.48 3.17 26.79
CA ARG A 104 -2.25 3.12 27.59
C ARG A 104 -2.44 2.07 28.67
N ALA A 105 -1.64 1.02 28.62
CA ALA A 105 -1.61 -0.01 29.64
C ALA A 105 -0.40 0.18 30.55
N LEU A 106 -0.64 0.22 31.86
CA LEU A 106 0.43 0.26 32.86
C LEU A 106 1.15 -1.10 32.88
N VAL A 107 2.48 -1.06 32.90
CA VAL A 107 3.33 -2.26 32.96
C VAL A 107 4.31 -2.09 34.11
N TRP A 108 4.39 -3.12 34.96
CA TRP A 108 5.43 -3.25 35.97
C TRP A 108 6.48 -4.24 35.46
N ASP A 109 7.71 -3.78 35.24
CA ASP A 109 8.79 -4.61 34.69
C ASP A 109 9.64 -5.32 35.77
N GLY A 110 9.23 -5.21 37.04
CA GLY A 110 9.98 -5.68 38.20
C GLY A 110 10.77 -4.59 38.92
N ARG A 111 10.94 -3.41 38.31
CA ARG A 111 11.72 -2.29 38.87
C ARG A 111 10.97 -0.96 38.86
N GLU A 112 10.29 -0.63 37.77
CA GLU A 112 9.57 0.64 37.63
C GLU A 112 8.22 0.50 36.92
N LEU A 113 7.37 1.49 37.15
CA LEU A 113 6.08 1.59 36.48
C LEU A 113 6.28 2.29 35.14
N THR A 114 6.09 1.54 34.05
CA THR A 114 6.10 2.06 32.67
C THR A 114 4.70 1.98 32.05
N PHE A 115 4.57 2.40 30.80
CA PHE A 115 3.35 2.16 30.03
C PHE A 115 3.67 1.70 28.61
N THR A 116 2.79 0.88 28.06
CA THR A 116 2.79 0.52 26.64
C THR A 116 1.54 1.05 25.97
N ARG A 117 1.62 1.35 24.67
CA ARG A 117 0.43 1.58 23.86
C ARG A 117 -0.01 0.24 23.29
N GLN A 118 -1.24 -0.13 23.59
CA GLN A 118 -1.84 -1.39 23.16
C GLN A 118 -3.12 -1.13 22.38
N ARG A 119 -3.47 -2.04 21.49
CA ARG A 119 -4.78 -2.09 20.85
C ARG A 119 -5.35 -3.47 21.12
N PRO A 120 -6.35 -3.63 22.02
CA PRO A 120 -6.96 -4.92 22.23
C PRO A 120 -7.85 -5.30 21.04
N GLY A 121 -8.17 -6.60 20.92
CA GLY A 121 -9.08 -7.12 19.90
C GLY A 121 -8.38 -7.91 18.79
N PRO A 122 -9.14 -8.45 17.81
CA PRO A 122 -8.61 -9.33 16.76
C PRO A 122 -7.56 -8.64 15.88
N LEU A 123 -6.57 -9.40 15.40
CA LEU A 123 -5.42 -8.87 14.65
C LEU A 123 -5.85 -8.05 13.43
N GLY A 124 -6.78 -8.55 12.61
CA GLY A 124 -7.30 -7.86 11.44
C GLY A 124 -7.95 -6.51 11.76
N VAL A 125 -8.63 -6.40 12.90
CA VAL A 125 -9.24 -5.15 13.36
C VAL A 125 -8.17 -4.13 13.77
N ARG A 126 -7.13 -4.58 14.49
CA ARG A 126 -5.98 -3.74 14.86
C ARG A 126 -5.22 -3.25 13.63
N LEU A 127 -4.98 -4.15 12.67
CA LEU A 127 -4.36 -3.86 11.39
C LEU A 127 -5.17 -2.82 10.61
N ALA A 128 -6.48 -3.05 10.44
CA ALA A 128 -7.36 -2.13 9.75
C ALA A 128 -7.35 -0.73 10.40
N THR A 129 -7.36 -0.66 11.74
CA THR A 129 -7.27 0.62 12.46
C THR A 129 -5.97 1.36 12.10
N LEU A 130 -4.81 0.71 12.21
CA LEU A 130 -3.50 1.33 11.96
C LEU A 130 -3.33 1.73 10.49
N LEU A 131 -3.80 0.88 9.57
CA LEU A 131 -3.75 1.18 8.14
C LEU A 131 -4.70 2.31 7.76
N ALA A 132 -5.84 2.45 8.46
CA ALA A 132 -6.76 3.57 8.28
C ALA A 132 -6.17 4.87 8.85
N GLU A 133 -5.47 4.82 9.99
CA GLU A 133 -4.71 5.97 10.53
C GLU A 133 -3.64 6.42 9.50
N ALA A 134 -2.86 5.49 8.96
CA ALA A 134 -1.88 5.81 7.92
C ALA A 134 -2.52 6.36 6.62
N ALA A 135 -3.75 5.92 6.31
CA ALA A 135 -4.52 6.48 5.20
C ALA A 135 -4.94 7.92 5.49
N VAL A 136 -5.41 8.23 6.70
CA VAL A 136 -5.73 9.62 7.10
C VAL A 136 -4.50 10.51 7.01
N ASP A 137 -3.35 10.05 7.53
CA ASP A 137 -2.09 10.80 7.46
C ASP A 137 -1.73 11.15 6.01
N LEU A 138 -1.79 10.17 5.09
CA LEU A 138 -1.55 10.42 3.67
C LEU A 138 -2.59 11.38 3.07
N LEU A 139 -3.87 11.14 3.33
CA LEU A 139 -4.99 11.83 2.66
C LEU A 139 -5.15 13.28 3.10
N THR A 140 -4.65 13.62 4.28
CA THR A 140 -4.70 14.98 4.84
C THR A 140 -3.38 15.74 4.68
N ASP A 141 -2.29 15.07 4.31
CA ASP A 141 -1.04 15.71 3.98
C ASP A 141 -1.12 16.42 2.60
N PRO A 142 -0.65 17.68 2.47
CA PRO A 142 -0.68 18.42 1.18
C PRO A 142 0.05 17.70 0.03
N SER A 143 0.95 16.77 0.33
CA SER A 143 1.65 15.96 -0.65
C SER A 143 0.75 14.96 -1.39
N VAL A 144 -0.44 14.65 -0.88
CA VAL A 144 -1.40 13.76 -1.57
C VAL A 144 -1.70 14.23 -2.99
N ALA A 145 -1.75 15.56 -3.21
CA ALA A 145 -1.96 16.17 -4.52
C ALA A 145 -0.81 15.88 -5.52
N ARG A 146 0.33 15.39 -5.04
CA ARG A 146 1.49 15.00 -5.86
C ARG A 146 1.54 13.50 -6.14
N VAL A 147 0.64 12.69 -5.59
CA VAL A 147 0.60 11.25 -5.87
C VAL A 147 0.40 11.02 -7.37
N ARG A 148 1.16 10.08 -7.93
CA ARG A 148 1.15 9.74 -9.36
C ARG A 148 0.97 8.25 -9.55
N GLU A 149 0.35 7.91 -10.67
CA GLU A 149 0.39 6.55 -11.21
C GLU A 149 1.69 6.36 -12.02
N CYS A 150 2.22 5.14 -12.00
CA CYS A 150 3.43 4.76 -12.72
C CYS A 150 3.24 4.92 -14.24
N GLU A 151 4.18 5.59 -14.92
CA GLU A 151 4.12 5.78 -16.38
C GLU A 151 4.69 4.59 -17.18
N ALA A 152 4.95 3.44 -16.55
CA ALA A 152 5.35 2.25 -17.28
C ALA A 152 4.11 1.52 -17.82
N GLU A 153 4.22 0.98 -19.03
CA GLU A 153 3.18 0.14 -19.62
C GLU A 153 2.80 -0.99 -18.66
N ASP A 154 1.49 -1.22 -18.54
CA ASP A 154 0.83 -2.20 -17.67
C ASP A 154 1.14 -2.04 -16.17
N CYS A 155 1.49 -0.85 -15.69
CA CYS A 155 1.74 -0.58 -14.27
C CYS A 155 0.69 0.35 -13.67
N VAL A 156 -0.05 -0.14 -12.68
CA VAL A 156 -1.09 0.64 -11.97
C VAL A 156 -0.64 1.15 -10.59
N MET A 157 0.65 1.04 -10.29
CA MET A 157 1.20 1.39 -8.98
C MET A 157 1.16 2.89 -8.75
N LEU A 158 0.75 3.28 -7.54
CA LEU A 158 0.73 4.66 -7.08
C LEU A 158 2.00 4.96 -6.28
N PHE A 159 2.56 6.15 -6.44
CA PHE A 159 3.74 6.57 -5.68
C PHE A 159 3.71 8.06 -5.40
N LEU A 160 4.41 8.47 -4.34
CA LEU A 160 4.66 9.87 -4.04
C LEU A 160 6.05 10.25 -4.59
N PRO A 161 6.14 11.16 -5.58
CA PRO A 161 7.42 11.51 -6.17
C PRO A 161 8.32 12.27 -5.18
N ALA A 162 9.49 11.71 -4.86
CA ALA A 162 10.53 12.39 -4.10
C ALA A 162 11.10 13.63 -4.82
N HIS A 163 10.97 13.68 -6.15
CA HIS A 163 11.32 14.82 -6.98
C HIS A 163 10.41 14.91 -8.22
N PRO A 164 10.18 16.12 -8.79
CA PRO A 164 9.18 16.33 -9.87
C PRO A 164 9.37 15.46 -11.11
N ARG A 165 10.61 15.03 -11.39
CA ARG A 165 10.98 14.21 -12.56
C ARG A 165 10.81 12.69 -12.35
N ARG A 166 10.34 12.22 -11.17
CA ARG A 166 10.12 10.77 -10.96
C ARG A 166 8.86 10.37 -11.73
N ARG A 167 9.05 9.46 -12.69
CA ARG A 167 7.99 8.97 -13.62
C ARG A 167 7.53 7.54 -13.32
N TRP A 168 8.32 6.79 -12.54
CA TRP A 168 8.07 5.37 -12.30
C TRP A 168 8.09 5.05 -10.80
N CYS A 169 7.22 4.12 -10.40
CA CYS A 169 7.14 3.63 -9.03
C CYS A 169 8.45 2.97 -8.59
N SER A 170 9.19 2.34 -9.49
CA SER A 170 10.53 1.81 -9.23
C SER A 170 11.44 2.11 -10.42
N PRO A 171 12.53 2.88 -10.24
CA PRO A 171 13.51 3.11 -11.30
C PRO A 171 14.16 1.81 -11.80
N SER A 172 14.40 0.85 -10.91
CA SER A 172 15.06 -0.43 -11.23
C SER A 172 14.12 -1.46 -11.85
N ARG A 173 12.82 -1.46 -11.51
CA ARG A 173 11.84 -2.36 -12.14
C ARG A 173 11.18 -1.69 -13.35
N CYS A 174 10.29 -0.75 -13.10
CA CYS A 174 9.46 -0.10 -14.13
C CYS A 174 10.26 0.84 -15.03
N GLY A 175 11.25 1.56 -14.49
CA GLY A 175 12.13 2.43 -15.28
C GLY A 175 13.05 1.65 -16.23
N ASN A 176 13.52 0.47 -15.83
CA ASN A 176 14.28 -0.41 -16.72
C ASN A 176 13.38 -1.03 -17.79
N ARG A 177 12.20 -1.55 -17.42
CA ARG A 177 11.22 -2.09 -18.38
C ARG A 177 10.86 -1.08 -19.47
N ALA A 178 10.54 0.16 -19.08
CA ALA A 178 10.20 1.22 -20.02
C ALA A 178 11.36 1.60 -20.96
N ARG A 179 12.60 1.60 -20.47
CA ARG A 179 13.80 1.86 -21.30
C ARG A 179 14.03 0.75 -22.32
N VAL A 180 13.91 -0.50 -21.88
CA VAL A 180 14.06 -1.68 -22.74
C VAL A 180 12.98 -1.71 -23.83
N ALA A 181 11.71 -1.48 -23.48
CA ALA A 181 10.62 -1.41 -24.46
C ALA A 181 10.87 -0.34 -25.54
N ARG A 182 11.30 0.86 -25.15
CA ARG A 182 11.66 1.94 -26.09
C ARG A 182 12.83 1.58 -26.99
N TYR A 183 13.85 0.89 -26.48
CA TYR A 183 14.96 0.40 -27.29
C TYR A 183 14.46 -0.57 -28.36
N TYR A 184 13.67 -1.57 -27.97
CA TYR A 184 13.10 -2.53 -28.93
C TYR A 184 12.21 -1.86 -29.98
N GLN A 185 11.34 -0.92 -29.59
CA GLN A 185 10.50 -0.18 -30.55
C GLN A 185 11.33 0.60 -31.59
N ARG A 186 12.46 1.19 -31.19
CA ARG A 186 13.37 1.91 -32.09
C ARG A 186 14.14 0.99 -33.02
N HIS A 187 14.53 -0.19 -32.56
CA HIS A 187 15.33 -1.15 -33.33
C HIS A 187 14.50 -2.20 -34.10
N LYS A 188 13.18 -2.22 -33.92
CA LYS A 188 12.24 -3.10 -34.64
C LYS A 188 11.48 -2.39 -35.78
N ALA A 189 11.78 -1.11 -36.04
CA ALA A 189 11.32 -0.44 -37.27
C ALA A 189 11.98 -1.12 -38.50
N PRO A 190 11.21 -1.52 -39.51
CA PRO A 190 11.65 -2.48 -40.51
C PRO A 190 12.80 -1.96 -41.37
N GLY A 191 13.76 -2.86 -41.62
CA GLY A 191 14.67 -2.74 -42.75
C GLY A 191 13.85 -2.50 -44.02
N ASN A 192 14.24 -1.47 -44.73
CA ASN A 192 13.72 -1.06 -46.03
C ASN A 192 13.67 -2.25 -47.01
N PRO A 193 12.53 -2.60 -47.62
CA PRO A 193 12.52 -3.48 -48.77
C PRO A 193 13.02 -2.67 -49.98
N ARG A 194 14.34 -2.68 -50.22
CA ARG A 194 14.92 -2.32 -51.53
C ARG A 194 15.00 -3.63 -52.32
N ALA A 195 14.14 -3.79 -53.34
CA ALA A 195 14.33 -3.34 -54.73
C ALA A 195 15.21 -4.31 -55.50
#